data_AF-A0A2G9SN37-F1
#
_entry.id   AF-A0A2G9SN37-F1
#
_cell.length_a   1.000
_cell.length_b   1.000
_cell.length_c   1.000
_cell.angle_alpha   90.00
_cell.angle_beta   90.00
_cell.angle_gamma   90.00
#
_symmetry.space_group_name_H-M   'P 1'
#
loop_
_entity.id
_entity.type
_entity.pdbx_description
1 polymer ?
#
loop_
_entity_poly.entity_id
_entity_poly.type
_entity_poly.pdbx_seq_one_letter_code
_entity_poly.pdbx_strand_id
1 'polypeptide(L)'
;MRPLSPETARAELRQHDLPAISQLDPHRFTVVATGGAYWVEHLYKAFEHLAAHAEFDWEQSQVLIVCGNNRRAFEKFSRLAKRTGKRLIALPFLNAEQMALVFRSASTTVLSGIAPATFYELLETDAGPVSIYRINPGPEKFNLSVVCELGLATYRPARADQLSFLSFLSRTPSAAKAAKEEFCQKARHERSAARARAKAVAEFLEGLLVRA
;
A
#
# COMPACT_ATOMS: atom_id res chain seq x y z
N MET A 1 -3.05 -7.49 19.95
CA MET A 1 -2.29 -6.23 19.76
C MET A 1 -3.25 -5.08 19.61
N ARG A 2 -3.07 -3.97 20.35
CA ARG A 2 -3.80 -2.72 20.06
C ARG A 2 -3.46 -2.29 18.62
N PRO A 3 -4.44 -1.82 17.82
CA PRO A 3 -4.12 -1.28 16.51
C PRO A 3 -3.25 -0.03 16.68
N LEU A 4 -2.01 -0.09 16.20
CA LEU A 4 -1.14 1.09 16.12
C LEU A 4 -1.77 2.09 15.14
N SER A 5 -1.84 3.36 15.54
CA SER A 5 -2.28 4.43 14.63
C SER A 5 -1.27 4.62 13.50
N PRO A 6 -1.67 5.16 12.33
CA PRO A 6 -0.72 5.45 11.25
C PRO A 6 0.42 6.37 11.68
N GLU A 7 0.15 7.33 12.57
CA GLU A 7 1.15 8.21 13.16
C GLU A 7 2.18 7.44 14.00
N THR A 8 1.71 6.52 14.87
CA THR A 8 2.60 5.70 15.69
C THR A 8 3.46 4.79 14.81
N ALA A 9 2.86 4.18 13.78
CA ALA A 9 3.59 3.34 12.83
C ALA A 9 4.69 4.13 12.08
N ARG A 10 4.44 5.40 11.74
CA ARG A 10 5.46 6.28 11.16
C ARG A 10 6.56 6.61 12.15
N ALA A 11 6.22 6.93 13.40
CA ALA A 11 7.19 7.23 14.43
C ALA A 11 8.11 6.02 14.72
N GLU A 12 7.54 4.81 14.78
CA GLU A 12 8.27 3.56 14.95
C GLU A 12 9.15 3.26 13.72
N LEU A 13 8.61 3.41 12.51
CA LEU A 13 9.37 3.18 11.27
C LEU A 13 10.64 4.05 11.17
N ARG A 14 10.61 5.29 11.69
CA ARG A 14 11.77 6.20 11.74
C ARG A 14 12.91 5.71 12.63
N GLN A 15 12.65 4.79 13.56
CA GLN A 15 13.66 4.24 14.46
C GLN A 15 14.50 3.15 13.79
N HIS A 16 14.08 2.64 12.63
CA HIS A 16 14.85 1.68 11.86
C HIS A 16 15.98 2.35 11.08
N ASP A 17 17.07 1.60 10.88
CA ASP A 17 18.16 2.00 10.00
C ASP A 17 17.76 1.78 8.52
N LEU A 18 17.01 2.74 7.97
CA LEU A 18 16.54 2.73 6.59
C LEU A 18 16.97 4.01 5.85
N PRO A 19 17.33 3.91 4.56
CA PRO A 19 17.74 5.08 3.78
C PRO A 19 16.68 6.19 3.78
N ALA A 20 17.11 7.43 4.08
CA ALA A 20 16.27 8.62 4.09
C ALA A 20 15.02 8.57 5.01
N ILE A 21 14.89 7.55 5.87
CA ILE A 21 13.71 7.40 6.72
C ILE A 21 13.61 8.50 7.78
N SER A 22 14.72 9.12 8.15
CA SER A 22 14.75 10.28 9.06
C SER A 22 13.91 11.46 8.56
N GLN A 23 13.65 11.54 7.24
CA GLN A 23 12.81 12.54 6.60
C GLN A 23 11.31 12.26 6.73
N LEU A 24 10.92 11.05 7.15
CA LEU A 24 9.52 10.70 7.35
C LEU A 24 8.94 11.54 8.50
N ASP A 25 7.79 12.16 8.27
CA ASP A 25 7.08 12.94 9.27
C ASP A 25 5.87 12.16 9.81
N PRO A 26 5.74 11.93 11.13
CA PRO A 26 4.62 11.20 11.71
C PRO A 26 3.24 11.79 11.44
N HIS A 27 3.13 13.10 11.20
CA HIS A 27 1.84 13.79 11.12
C HIS A 27 1.34 14.02 9.69
N ARG A 28 2.16 13.70 8.68
CA ARG A 28 1.81 13.94 7.26
C ARG A 28 0.91 12.89 6.66
N PHE A 29 0.09 13.31 5.70
CA PHE A 29 -0.60 12.39 4.81
C PHE A 29 0.43 11.55 4.05
N THR A 30 0.33 10.23 4.13
CA THR A 30 1.37 9.33 3.62
C THR A 30 0.79 8.40 2.56
N VAL A 31 1.26 8.55 1.32
CA VAL A 31 1.01 7.57 0.27
C VAL A 31 2.06 6.47 0.40
N VAL A 32 1.62 5.22 0.51
CA VAL A 32 2.53 4.06 0.41
C VAL A 32 2.38 3.47 -0.98
N ALA A 33 3.50 3.19 -1.64
CA ALA A 33 3.51 2.68 -3.00
C ALA A 33 4.43 1.46 -3.12
N THR A 34 3.95 0.38 -3.74
CA THR A 34 4.74 -0.84 -3.98
C THR A 34 4.23 -1.65 -5.17
N GLY A 35 5.07 -2.51 -5.74
CA GLY A 35 4.71 -3.44 -6.82
C GLY A 35 5.51 -4.74 -6.76
N GLY A 36 6.02 -5.08 -5.57
CA GLY A 36 7.04 -6.12 -5.44
C GLY A 36 8.34 -5.77 -6.18
N ALA A 37 9.25 -6.74 -6.26
CA ALA A 37 10.59 -6.53 -6.81
C ALA A 37 10.62 -6.21 -8.32
N TYR A 38 9.56 -6.49 -9.07
CA TYR A 38 9.58 -6.32 -10.54
C TYR A 38 8.75 -5.13 -11.00
N TRP A 39 7.59 -4.86 -10.40
CA TRP A 39 6.61 -3.97 -11.01
C TRP A 39 6.59 -2.55 -10.44
N VAL A 40 7.34 -2.28 -9.37
CA VAL A 40 7.41 -0.94 -8.75
C VAL A 40 7.89 0.14 -9.74
N GLU A 41 8.72 -0.20 -10.73
CA GLU A 41 9.16 0.75 -11.76
C GLU A 41 8.01 1.33 -12.59
N HIS A 42 6.89 0.60 -12.73
CA HIS A 42 5.73 1.07 -13.48
C HIS A 42 5.06 2.29 -12.83
N LEU A 43 5.30 2.51 -11.54
CA LEU A 43 4.81 3.66 -10.80
C LEU A 43 5.64 4.92 -11.07
N TYR A 44 6.86 4.78 -11.62
CA TYR A 44 7.81 5.89 -11.74
C TYR A 44 7.22 7.07 -12.51
N LYS A 45 6.56 6.83 -13.64
CA LYS A 45 5.99 7.91 -14.46
C LYS A 45 4.82 8.63 -13.80
N ALA A 46 4.08 7.96 -12.91
CA ALA A 46 3.03 8.61 -12.13
C ALA A 46 3.64 9.52 -11.05
N PHE A 47 4.60 9.02 -10.27
CA PHE A 47 5.24 9.81 -9.22
C PHE A 47 6.19 10.90 -9.75
N GLU A 48 6.84 10.69 -10.90
CA GLU A 48 7.58 11.75 -11.61
C GLU A 48 6.65 12.89 -12.00
N HIS A 49 5.44 12.57 -12.47
CA HIS A 49 4.44 13.58 -12.79
C HIS A 49 3.95 14.32 -11.53
N LEU A 50 3.60 13.60 -10.46
CA LEU A 50 3.20 14.21 -9.18
C LEU A 50 4.29 15.13 -8.61
N ALA A 51 5.56 14.75 -8.74
CA ALA A 51 6.67 15.53 -8.21
C ALA A 51 6.95 16.80 -9.02
N ALA A 52 6.57 16.83 -10.30
CA ALA A 52 6.78 17.95 -11.21
C ALA A 52 5.61 18.97 -11.21
N HIS A 53 4.45 18.61 -10.68
CA HIS A 53 3.23 19.43 -10.73
C HIS A 53 2.70 19.76 -9.33
N ALA A 54 2.04 20.91 -9.19
CA ALA A 54 1.52 21.39 -7.90
C ALA A 54 0.17 20.76 -7.50
N GLU A 55 -0.35 19.79 -8.26
CA GLU A 55 -1.65 19.16 -8.03
C GLU A 55 -1.68 18.33 -6.73
N PHE A 56 -0.54 17.76 -6.34
CA PHE A 56 -0.39 17.05 -5.08
C PHE A 56 0.13 17.98 -3.99
N ASP A 57 -0.51 17.96 -2.81
CA ASP A 57 -0.11 18.80 -1.69
C ASP A 57 1.15 18.26 -0.99
N TRP A 58 2.31 18.55 -1.56
CA TRP A 58 3.62 18.19 -0.99
C TRP A 58 3.94 18.89 0.34
N GLU A 59 3.25 19.98 0.68
CA GLU A 59 3.45 20.71 1.92
C GLU A 59 2.77 20.06 3.11
N GLN A 60 1.82 19.14 2.89
CA GLN A 60 1.18 18.33 3.93
C GLN A 60 1.31 16.82 3.71
N SER A 61 1.94 16.42 2.60
CA SER A 61 2.04 15.02 2.20
C SER A 61 3.47 14.53 2.01
N GLN A 62 3.60 13.21 2.04
CA GLN A 62 4.82 12.47 1.74
C GLN A 62 4.48 11.15 1.05
N VAL A 63 5.47 10.55 0.41
CA VAL A 63 5.31 9.26 -0.26
C VAL A 63 6.42 8.31 0.17
N LEU A 64 6.04 7.12 0.61
CA LEU A 64 6.93 5.98 0.80
C LEU A 64 6.84 5.06 -0.42
N ILE A 65 7.97 4.73 -1.04
CA ILE A 65 8.02 3.84 -2.20
C ILE A 65 8.88 2.63 -1.85
N VAL A 66 8.27 1.47 -1.66
CA VAL A 66 8.98 0.22 -1.34
C VAL A 66 9.43 -0.43 -2.65
N CYS A 67 10.74 -0.41 -2.89
CA CYS A 67 11.32 -0.91 -4.13
C CYS A 67 11.68 -2.41 -4.08
N GLY A 68 11.63 -3.04 -2.90
CA GLY A 68 12.03 -4.42 -2.74
C GLY A 68 13.50 -4.62 -3.16
N ASN A 69 13.80 -5.75 -3.80
CA ASN A 69 15.14 -6.04 -4.33
C ASN A 69 15.47 -5.26 -5.63
N ASN A 70 14.59 -4.37 -6.10
CA ASN A 70 14.82 -3.60 -7.30
C ASN A 70 15.73 -2.39 -7.05
N ARG A 71 17.05 -2.62 -7.14
CA ARG A 71 18.07 -1.56 -6.98
C ARG A 71 17.88 -0.43 -7.99
N ARG A 72 17.49 -0.73 -9.23
CA ARG A 72 17.26 0.28 -10.27
C ARG A 72 16.10 1.20 -9.93
N ALA A 73 14.98 0.64 -9.45
CA ALA A 73 13.85 1.43 -8.99
C ALA A 73 14.23 2.30 -7.79
N PHE A 74 14.89 1.72 -6.79
CA PHE A 74 15.39 2.44 -5.62
C PHE A 74 16.25 3.65 -6.01
N GLU A 75 17.21 3.46 -6.91
CA GLU A 75 18.04 4.56 -7.41
C GLU A 75 17.25 5.61 -8.18
N LYS A 76 16.33 5.19 -9.07
CA LYS A 76 15.49 6.12 -9.84
C LYS A 76 14.64 7.02 -8.92
N PHE A 77 13.95 6.43 -7.95
CA PHE A 77 13.12 7.20 -7.01
C PHE A 77 13.95 8.05 -6.06
N SER A 78 15.10 7.56 -5.60
CA SER A 78 16.04 8.35 -4.79
C SER A 78 16.58 9.56 -5.54
N ARG A 79 16.94 9.40 -6.83
CA ARG A 79 17.38 10.52 -7.68
C ARG A 79 16.23 11.49 -7.96
N LEU A 80 15.01 10.99 -8.17
CA LEU A 80 13.83 11.83 -8.35
C LEU A 80 13.61 12.71 -7.10
N ALA A 81 13.66 12.13 -5.90
CA ALA A 81 13.54 12.86 -4.64
C ALA A 81 14.60 13.98 -4.51
N LYS A 82 15.87 13.66 -4.78
CA LYS A 82 16.97 14.65 -4.75
C LYS A 82 16.78 15.77 -5.76
N ARG A 83 16.35 15.44 -6.98
CA ARG A 83 16.16 16.41 -8.08
C ARG A 83 15.00 17.37 -7.83
N THR A 84 13.91 16.88 -7.24
CA THR A 84 12.68 17.68 -7.08
C THR A 84 12.56 18.31 -5.69
N GLY A 85 13.37 17.87 -4.72
CA GLY A 85 13.28 18.29 -3.32
C GLY A 85 11.98 17.84 -2.63
N LYS A 86 11.17 16.99 -3.27
CA LYS A 86 9.91 16.49 -2.73
C LYS A 86 10.15 15.36 -1.73
N ARG A 87 9.23 15.20 -0.77
CA ARG A 87 9.24 14.14 0.27
C ARG A 87 8.87 12.77 -0.31
N LEU A 88 9.69 12.32 -1.25
CA LEU A 88 9.68 10.99 -1.86
C LEU A 88 10.76 10.14 -1.16
N ILE A 89 10.34 9.15 -0.37
CA ILE A 89 11.24 8.30 0.40
C ILE A 89 11.23 6.92 -0.24
N ALA A 90 12.29 6.62 -1.00
CA ALA A 90 12.50 5.29 -1.56
C ALA A 90 13.06 4.37 -0.48
N LEU A 91 12.46 3.19 -0.31
CA LEU A 91 12.86 2.18 0.64
C LEU A 91 13.35 0.93 -0.12
N PRO A 92 14.38 0.24 0.37
CA PRO A 92 14.89 -0.99 -0.23
C PRO A 92 13.95 -2.17 0.07
N PHE A 93 14.46 -3.38 -0.01
CA PHE A 93 13.79 -4.56 0.54
C PHE A 93 13.62 -4.40 2.05
N LEU A 94 12.44 -4.76 2.53
CA LEU A 94 12.05 -4.68 3.94
C LEU A 94 11.68 -6.08 4.41
N ASN A 95 11.98 -6.38 5.69
CA ASN A 95 11.46 -7.59 6.31
C ASN A 95 9.95 -7.45 6.60
N ALA A 96 9.30 -8.52 7.04
CA ALA A 96 7.86 -8.55 7.25
C ALA A 96 7.38 -7.52 8.31
N GLU A 97 8.15 -7.32 9.39
CA GLU A 97 7.81 -6.37 10.45
C GLU A 97 7.87 -4.92 9.95
N GLN A 98 8.95 -4.57 9.24
CA GLN A 98 9.12 -3.27 8.61
C GLN A 98 8.06 -3.01 7.53
N MET A 99 7.72 -4.03 6.73
CA MET A 99 6.67 -3.91 5.72
C MET A 99 5.30 -3.68 6.37
N ALA A 100 5.02 -4.36 7.49
CA ALA A 100 3.80 -4.16 8.25
C ALA A 100 3.69 -2.74 8.81
N LEU A 101 4.81 -2.17 9.31
CA LEU A 101 4.87 -0.77 9.73
C LEU A 101 4.65 0.18 8.56
N VAL A 102 5.28 -0.06 7.41
CA VAL A 102 5.07 0.73 6.19
C VAL A 102 3.60 0.71 5.79
N PHE A 103 2.97 -0.46 5.68
CA PHE A 103 1.56 -0.52 5.31
C PHE A 103 0.63 0.14 6.34
N ARG A 104 0.90 -0.06 7.64
CA ARG A 104 0.11 0.57 8.70
C ARG A 104 0.27 2.09 8.72
N SER A 105 1.42 2.60 8.28
CA SER A 105 1.71 4.02 8.13
C SER A 105 0.90 4.72 7.03
N ALA A 106 0.30 3.95 6.11
CA ALA A 106 -0.38 4.49 4.94
C ALA A 106 -1.63 5.29 5.30
N SER A 107 -1.78 6.47 4.71
CA SER A 107 -3.08 7.13 4.58
C SER A 107 -3.84 6.63 3.35
N THR A 108 -3.11 6.14 2.34
CA THR A 108 -3.62 5.45 1.15
C THR A 108 -2.49 4.60 0.56
N THR A 109 -2.83 3.52 -0.12
CA THR A 109 -1.85 2.62 -0.75
C THR A 109 -2.05 2.55 -2.26
N VAL A 110 -0.95 2.63 -3.01
CA VAL A 110 -0.90 2.46 -4.46
C VAL A 110 -0.10 1.21 -4.80
N LEU A 111 -0.71 0.33 -5.60
CA LEU A 111 -0.09 -0.90 -6.02
C LEU A 111 0.17 -0.92 -7.52
N SER A 112 1.31 -1.46 -7.93
CA SER A 112 1.55 -1.92 -9.31
C SER A 112 1.63 -3.44 -9.39
N GLY A 113 0.73 -4.12 -8.69
CA GLY A 113 0.55 -5.57 -8.71
C GLY A 113 -0.20 -6.00 -7.45
N ILE A 114 -0.88 -7.14 -7.51
CA ILE A 114 -1.61 -7.67 -6.35
C ILE A 114 -1.43 -9.18 -6.22
N ALA A 115 -0.37 -9.56 -5.51
CA ALA A 115 -0.18 -10.93 -5.07
C ALA A 115 -1.10 -11.25 -3.88
N PRO A 116 -1.53 -12.52 -3.71
CA PRO A 116 -2.39 -12.92 -2.59
C PRO A 116 -1.79 -12.58 -1.22
N ALA A 117 -0.48 -12.78 -1.03
CA ALA A 117 0.20 -12.46 0.23
C ALA A 117 0.11 -10.96 0.54
N THR A 118 0.47 -10.11 -0.43
CA THR A 118 0.38 -8.65 -0.30
C THR A 118 -1.04 -8.19 0.02
N PHE A 119 -2.06 -8.81 -0.58
CA PHE A 119 -3.43 -8.50 -0.25
C PHE A 119 -3.75 -8.72 1.23
N TYR A 120 -3.45 -9.89 1.79
CA TYR A 120 -3.71 -10.16 3.20
C TYR A 120 -2.87 -9.30 4.14
N GLU A 121 -1.62 -8.98 3.78
CA GLU A 121 -0.80 -8.02 4.52
C GLU A 121 -1.49 -6.65 4.64
N LEU A 122 -2.07 -6.14 3.57
CA LEU A 122 -2.81 -4.87 3.56
C LEU A 122 -4.06 -4.91 4.45
N LEU A 123 -4.77 -6.05 4.47
CA LEU A 123 -5.93 -6.23 5.34
C LEU A 123 -5.56 -6.25 6.82
N GLU A 124 -4.46 -6.93 7.17
CA GLU A 124 -4.02 -7.05 8.57
C GLU A 124 -3.39 -5.76 9.12
N THR A 125 -2.94 -4.88 8.22
CA THR A 125 -2.27 -3.62 8.55
C THR A 125 -3.16 -2.39 8.41
N ASP A 126 -4.41 -2.56 8.00
CA ASP A 126 -5.36 -1.46 7.81
C ASP A 126 -4.81 -0.38 6.85
N ALA A 127 -4.18 -0.82 5.74
CA ALA A 127 -3.36 0.00 4.85
C ALA A 127 -4.12 0.84 3.81
N GLY A 128 -5.45 0.80 3.82
CA GLY A 128 -6.26 1.40 2.78
C GLY A 128 -6.57 2.89 2.95
N PRO A 129 -7.30 3.48 1.99
CA PRO A 129 -7.85 2.83 0.79
C PRO A 129 -6.76 2.35 -0.18
N VAL A 130 -7.04 1.30 -0.96
CA VAL A 130 -6.08 0.68 -1.88
C VAL A 130 -6.46 0.99 -3.33
N SER A 131 -5.50 1.49 -4.09
CA SER A 131 -5.63 1.76 -5.51
C SER A 131 -4.63 0.93 -6.30
N ILE A 132 -5.09 0.19 -7.31
CA ILE A 132 -4.25 -0.67 -8.14
C ILE A 132 -4.06 0.00 -9.49
N TYR A 133 -2.84 0.42 -9.78
CA TYR A 133 -2.49 1.15 -11.00
C TYR A 133 -2.16 0.23 -12.17
N ARG A 134 -1.54 -0.91 -11.88
CA ARG A 134 -1.10 -1.93 -12.84
C ARG A 134 -1.22 -3.30 -12.22
N ILE A 135 -1.37 -4.32 -13.06
CA ILE A 135 -1.28 -5.72 -12.69
C ILE A 135 -0.44 -6.48 -13.72
N ASN A 136 0.09 -7.63 -13.33
CA ASN A 136 0.55 -8.64 -14.26
C ASN A 136 -0.68 -9.39 -14.84
N PRO A 137 -1.04 -9.19 -16.12
CA PRO A 137 -2.33 -9.60 -16.67
C PRO A 137 -2.58 -11.12 -16.68
N GLY A 138 -1.54 -11.95 -16.53
CA GLY A 138 -1.70 -13.39 -16.37
C GLY A 138 -2.12 -13.77 -14.95
N PRO A 139 -1.17 -13.90 -14.01
CA PRO A 139 -1.41 -14.46 -12.68
C PRO A 139 -2.27 -13.57 -11.78
N GLU A 140 -2.33 -12.25 -12.00
CA GLU A 140 -2.98 -11.33 -11.07
C GLU A 140 -4.39 -10.92 -11.50
N LYS A 141 -4.86 -11.31 -12.68
CA LYS A 141 -6.20 -10.95 -13.16
C LYS A 141 -7.31 -11.44 -12.23
N PHE A 142 -7.20 -12.66 -11.74
CA PHE A 142 -8.16 -13.23 -10.80
C PHE A 142 -8.12 -12.52 -9.44
N ASN A 143 -6.92 -12.24 -8.93
CA ASN A 143 -6.76 -11.48 -7.69
C ASN A 143 -7.39 -10.10 -7.81
N LEU A 144 -7.16 -9.41 -8.94
CA LEU A 144 -7.75 -8.11 -9.22
C LEU A 144 -9.29 -8.18 -9.19
N SER A 145 -9.89 -9.17 -9.85
CA SER A 145 -11.34 -9.35 -9.86
C SER A 145 -11.88 -9.49 -8.44
N VAL A 146 -11.29 -10.40 -7.65
CA VAL A 146 -11.73 -10.69 -6.28
C VAL A 146 -11.64 -9.45 -5.39
N VAL A 147 -10.51 -8.72 -5.40
CA VAL A 147 -10.35 -7.56 -4.52
C VAL A 147 -11.27 -6.39 -4.92
N CYS A 148 -11.59 -6.27 -6.21
CA CYS A 148 -12.54 -5.26 -6.69
C CYS A 148 -13.99 -5.65 -6.38
N GLU A 149 -14.38 -6.91 -6.56
CA GLU A 149 -15.71 -7.42 -6.22
C GLU A 149 -16.02 -7.28 -4.73
N LEU A 150 -15.02 -7.52 -3.87
CA LEU A 150 -15.13 -7.31 -2.43
C LEU A 150 -15.06 -5.83 -2.01
N GLY A 151 -14.83 -4.91 -2.95
CA GLY A 151 -14.70 -3.48 -2.70
C GLY A 151 -13.50 -3.12 -1.82
N LEU A 152 -12.46 -3.95 -1.81
CA LEU A 152 -11.24 -3.80 -0.99
C LEU A 152 -10.12 -3.06 -1.73
N ALA A 153 -10.23 -2.90 -3.05
CA ALA A 153 -9.37 -2.05 -3.84
C ALA A 153 -10.10 -1.49 -5.07
N THR A 154 -9.63 -0.35 -5.58
CA THR A 154 -10.10 0.22 -6.86
C THR A 154 -9.02 0.12 -7.92
N TYR A 155 -9.35 -0.52 -9.06
CA TYR A 155 -8.46 -0.55 -10.21
C TYR A 155 -8.50 0.78 -10.97
N ARG A 156 -7.35 1.45 -11.08
CA ARG A 156 -7.17 2.76 -11.72
C ARG A 156 -6.06 2.72 -12.78
N PRO A 157 -6.26 2.02 -13.91
CA PRO A 157 -5.21 1.88 -14.92
C PRO A 157 -4.90 3.19 -15.67
N ALA A 158 -5.84 4.13 -15.72
CA ALA A 158 -5.61 5.43 -16.33
C ALA A 158 -4.73 6.28 -15.40
N ARG A 159 -3.60 6.77 -15.91
CA ARG A 159 -2.67 7.64 -15.15
C ARG A 159 -3.39 8.87 -14.59
N ALA A 160 -4.21 9.53 -15.41
CA ALA A 160 -4.94 10.72 -15.00
C ALA A 160 -5.88 10.44 -13.80
N ASP A 161 -6.58 9.31 -13.80
CA ASP A 161 -7.45 8.90 -12.70
C ASP A 161 -6.67 8.63 -11.41
N GLN A 162 -5.55 7.90 -11.50
CA GLN A 162 -4.66 7.66 -10.36
C GLN A 162 -4.13 8.96 -9.75
N LEU A 163 -3.68 9.89 -10.61
CA LEU A 163 -3.14 11.19 -10.19
C LEU A 163 -4.23 12.04 -9.53
N SER A 164 -5.40 12.14 -10.17
CA SER A 164 -6.55 12.88 -9.65
C SER A 164 -6.98 12.36 -8.27
N PHE A 165 -7.04 11.05 -8.11
CA PHE A 165 -7.34 10.40 -6.83
C PHE A 165 -6.34 10.78 -5.72
N LEU A 166 -5.04 10.69 -6.01
CA LEU A 166 -4.00 11.03 -5.02
C LEU A 166 -3.99 12.51 -4.68
N SER A 167 -4.12 13.38 -5.68
CA SER A 167 -4.24 14.83 -5.50
C SER A 167 -5.45 15.19 -4.64
N PHE A 168 -6.62 14.59 -4.92
CA PHE A 168 -7.84 14.80 -4.13
C PHE A 168 -7.65 14.40 -2.66
N LEU A 169 -7.12 13.20 -2.39
CA LEU A 169 -6.92 12.73 -1.03
C LEU A 169 -5.88 13.57 -0.26
N SER A 170 -4.79 13.99 -0.92
CA SER A 170 -3.75 14.82 -0.28
C SER A 170 -4.28 16.16 0.22
N ARG A 171 -5.28 16.73 -0.47
CA ARG A 171 -5.88 18.03 -0.15
C ARG A 171 -7.13 17.93 0.72
N THR A 172 -7.65 16.72 0.93
CA THR A 172 -8.93 16.49 1.62
C THR A 172 -8.74 15.47 2.75
N PRO A 173 -8.13 15.86 3.89
CA PRO A 173 -7.84 14.93 4.99
C PRO A 173 -9.07 14.20 5.53
N SER A 174 -10.24 14.85 5.55
CA SER A 174 -11.50 14.23 5.95
C SER A 174 -11.92 13.10 5.01
N ALA A 175 -11.79 13.28 3.69
CA ALA A 175 -12.08 12.25 2.70
C ALA A 175 -11.09 11.08 2.78
N ALA A 176 -9.80 11.37 2.97
CA ALA A 176 -8.80 10.32 3.21
C ALA A 176 -9.11 9.49 4.46
N LYS A 177 -9.50 10.15 5.56
CA LYS A 177 -9.90 9.47 6.79
C LYS A 177 -11.13 8.59 6.58
N ALA A 178 -12.19 9.13 5.97
CA ALA A 178 -13.42 8.39 5.69
C ALA A 178 -13.17 7.17 4.79
N ALA A 179 -12.39 7.33 3.71
CA ALA A 179 -12.05 6.23 2.81
C ALA A 179 -11.21 5.15 3.50
N LYS A 180 -10.31 5.55 4.42
CA LYS A 180 -9.54 4.60 5.23
C LYS A 180 -10.43 3.86 6.21
N GLU A 181 -11.36 4.53 6.87
CA GLU A 181 -12.34 3.92 7.79
C GLU A 181 -13.22 2.90 7.06
N GLU A 182 -13.72 3.25 5.86
CA GLU A 182 -14.49 2.34 5.01
C GLU A 182 -13.68 1.09 4.64
N PHE A 183 -12.43 1.27 4.19
CA PHE A 183 -11.53 0.14 3.92
C PHE A 183 -11.34 -0.73 5.17
N CYS A 184 -11.10 -0.14 6.34
CA CYS A 184 -10.89 -0.87 7.58
C CYS A 184 -12.11 -1.71 7.96
N GLN A 185 -13.32 -1.20 7.75
CA GLN A 185 -14.56 -1.95 7.99
C GLN A 185 -14.66 -3.17 7.06
N LYS A 186 -14.44 -2.98 5.75
CA LYS A 186 -14.43 -4.09 4.78
C LYS A 186 -13.33 -5.10 5.08
N ALA A 187 -12.13 -4.63 5.42
CA ALA A 187 -11.00 -5.49 5.76
C ALA A 187 -11.26 -6.34 7.01
N ARG A 188 -11.97 -5.83 8.02
CA ARG A 188 -12.39 -6.63 9.19
C ARG A 188 -13.40 -7.71 8.81
N HIS A 189 -14.36 -7.38 7.94
CA HIS A 189 -15.32 -8.35 7.44
C HIS A 189 -14.62 -9.47 6.69
N GLU A 190 -13.73 -9.13 5.75
CA GLU A 190 -13.01 -10.12 4.95
C GLU A 190 -12.07 -10.98 5.80
N ARG A 191 -11.35 -10.40 6.78
CA ARG A 191 -10.54 -11.19 7.72
C ARG A 191 -11.38 -12.20 8.50
N SER A 192 -12.58 -11.80 8.93
CA SER A 192 -13.50 -12.69 9.64
C SER A 192 -14.00 -13.81 8.72
N ALA A 193 -14.37 -13.48 7.49
CA ALA A 193 -14.79 -14.45 6.48
C ALA A 193 -13.66 -15.42 6.11
N ALA A 194 -12.43 -14.93 5.93
CA ALA A 194 -11.25 -15.75 5.64
C ALA A 194 -10.96 -16.75 6.77
N ARG A 195 -11.05 -16.32 8.04
CA ARG A 195 -10.92 -17.21 9.20
C ARG A 195 -12.01 -18.28 9.24
N ALA A 196 -13.25 -17.90 8.94
CA ALA A 196 -14.36 -18.86 8.87
C ALA A 196 -14.14 -19.89 7.76
N ARG A 197 -13.69 -19.47 6.56
CA ARG A 197 -13.34 -20.38 5.46
C ARG A 197 -12.20 -21.32 5.84
N ALA A 198 -11.15 -20.81 6.47
CA ALA A 198 -10.02 -21.63 6.93
C ALA A 198 -10.46 -22.70 7.95
N LYS A 199 -11.32 -22.32 8.91
CA LYS A 199 -11.90 -23.25 9.88
C LYS A 199 -12.75 -24.33 9.21
N ALA A 200 -13.63 -23.95 8.28
CA ALA A 200 -14.47 -24.90 7.56
C ALA A 200 -13.65 -25.91 6.74
N VAL A 201 -12.53 -25.47 6.13
CA VAL A 201 -11.61 -26.37 5.43
C VAL A 201 -10.94 -27.34 6.41
N ALA A 202 -10.50 -26.88 7.58
CA ALA A 202 -9.91 -27.75 8.59
C ALA A 202 -10.90 -28.83 9.07
N GLU A 203 -12.13 -28.43 9.41
CA GLU A 203 -13.19 -29.35 9.84
C GLU A 203 -13.55 -30.37 8.74
N PHE A 204 -13.58 -29.94 7.48
CA PHE A 204 -13.80 -30.85 6.34
C PHE A 204 -12.69 -31.90 6.21
N LEU A 205 -11.42 -31.48 6.34
CA LEU A 205 -10.27 -32.40 6.28
C LEU A 205 -10.27 -33.40 7.44
N GLU A 206 -10.60 -32.96 8.66
CA GLU A 206 -10.75 -33.84 9.82
C GLU A 206 -11.87 -34.88 9.58
N GLY A 207 -12.99 -34.47 9.00
CA GLY A 207 -14.10 -35.36 8.66
C GLY A 207 -13.76 -36.42 7.62
N LEU A 208 -12.83 -36.13 6.70
CA LEU A 208 -12.34 -37.12 5.74
C LEU A 208 -11.41 -38.16 6.39
N LEU A 209 -10.60 -37.74 7.36
CA LEU A 209 -9.66 -38.61 8.06
C LEU A 209 -10.34 -39.58 9.02
N VAL A 210 -11.47 -39.20 9.62
CA VAL A 210 -12.25 -40.08 10.53
C VAL A 210 -13.09 -41.12 9.76
N ARG A 211 -13.31 -40.91 8.46
CA ARG A 211 -14.10 -41.81 7.59
C ARG A 211 -13.24 -42.73 6.71
N ALA A 212 -11.92 -42.58 6.75
CA ALA A 212 -10.95 -43.44 6.08
C ALA A 212 -10.47 -44.53 7.04
#